data_AF-A0A1G5HW26-F1
#
_entry.id   AF-A0A1G5HW26-F1
#
_cell.length_a   1.000
_cell.length_b   1.000
_cell.length_c   1.000
_cell.angle_alpha   90.00
_cell.angle_beta   90.00
_cell.angle_gamma   90.00
#
_symmetry.space_group_name_H-M   'P 1'
#
loop_
_entity.id
_entity.type
_entity.pdbx_description
1 polymer ?
#
loop_
_entity_poly.entity_id
_entity_poly.type
_entity_poly.pdbx_seq_one_letter_code
_entity_poly.pdbx_strand_id
1 'polypeptide(L)'
;MKTEQLSLARQLDLVFKELDQELSGLDSGVVFVQIRNNVIGKFGIRHNPITGKDGRMEMEGEGLNHAQRASFRAMALETLKFKRNWTHGEISYDFTVRQGMIMIDATMESNYNMANLMIRYPRTNTYLDSGMGSGS
;
A
#
# COMPACT_ATOMS: atom_id res chain seq x y z
N MET A 1 7.58 28.01 6.14
CA MET A 1 8.10 27.35 4.92
C MET A 1 7.10 26.30 4.50
N LYS A 2 6.45 26.46 3.34
CA LYS A 2 5.58 25.41 2.77
C LYS A 2 6.52 24.42 2.08
N THR A 3 6.82 23.30 2.73
CA THR A 3 7.50 22.17 2.10
C THR A 3 6.69 21.79 0.85
N GLU A 4 7.30 21.86 -0.33
CA GLU A 4 6.68 21.38 -1.55
C GLU A 4 6.44 19.88 -1.40
N GLN A 5 5.21 19.51 -1.04
CA GLN A 5 4.86 18.12 -0.84
C GLN A 5 4.82 17.45 -2.21
N LEU A 6 5.73 16.48 -2.42
CA LEU A 6 5.80 15.74 -3.68
C LEU A 6 4.45 15.10 -4.00
N SER A 7 4.07 15.09 -5.27
CA SER A 7 2.89 14.37 -5.71
C SER A 7 3.00 12.88 -5.36
N LEU A 8 1.86 12.22 -5.09
CA LEU A 8 1.84 10.80 -4.76
C LEU A 8 2.45 9.93 -5.87
N ALA A 9 2.28 10.33 -7.13
CA ALA A 9 2.94 9.69 -8.26
C ALA A 9 4.47 9.79 -8.16
N ARG A 10 5.00 10.95 -7.79
CA ARG A 10 6.44 11.13 -7.60
C ARG A 10 6.96 10.38 -6.39
N GLN A 11 6.21 10.29 -5.31
CA GLN A 11 6.59 9.47 -4.15
C GLN A 11 6.64 7.99 -4.54
N LEU A 12 5.64 7.49 -5.28
CA LEU A 12 5.63 6.10 -5.76
C LEU A 12 6.82 5.83 -6.70
N ASP A 13 7.16 6.80 -7.53
CA ASP A 13 8.34 6.74 -8.39
C ASP A 13 9.64 6.53 -7.60
N LEU A 14 9.78 7.17 -6.44
CA LEU A 14 10.92 7.01 -5.54
C LEU A 14 10.91 5.64 -4.85
N VAL A 15 9.73 5.15 -4.44
CA VAL A 15 9.58 3.80 -3.89
C VAL A 15 10.11 2.74 -4.85
N PHE A 16 9.72 2.80 -6.12
CA PHE A 16 10.19 1.82 -7.12
C PHE A 16 11.69 1.95 -7.45
N LYS A 17 12.30 3.13 -7.24
CA LYS A 17 13.75 3.27 -7.36
C LYS A 17 14.49 2.64 -6.20
N GLU A 18 13.96 2.80 -4.99
CA GLU A 18 14.54 2.18 -3.79
C GLU A 18 14.45 0.65 -3.87
N LEU A 19 13.31 0.13 -4.31
CA LEU A 19 13.08 -1.30 -4.46
C LEU A 19 13.74 -1.94 -5.70
N ASP A 20 14.39 -1.16 -6.58
CA ASP A 20 14.87 -1.64 -7.87
C ASP A 20 15.88 -2.80 -7.74
N GLN A 21 16.78 -2.71 -6.75
CA GLN A 21 17.76 -3.76 -6.46
C GLN A 21 17.09 -5.02 -5.89
N GLU A 22 16.16 -4.88 -4.96
CA GLU A 22 15.45 -6.02 -4.38
C GLU A 22 14.60 -6.75 -5.44
N LEU A 23 13.89 -6.00 -6.30
CA LEU A 23 13.11 -6.55 -7.40
C LEU A 23 13.96 -7.30 -8.42
N SER A 24 15.24 -6.92 -8.59
CA SER A 24 16.15 -7.64 -9.50
C SER A 24 16.49 -9.06 -9.03
N GLY A 25 16.30 -9.35 -7.74
CA GLY A 25 16.51 -10.68 -7.14
C GLY A 25 15.23 -11.48 -6.94
N LEU A 26 14.07 -10.98 -7.39
CA LEU A 26 12.78 -11.61 -7.18
C LEU A 26 12.02 -11.82 -8.48
N ASP A 27 11.49 -13.01 -8.66
CA ASP A 27 10.59 -13.36 -9.75
C ASP A 27 9.11 -13.29 -9.35
N SER A 28 8.82 -13.24 -8.04
CA SER A 28 7.48 -13.19 -7.51
C SER A 28 7.42 -12.62 -6.09
N GLY A 29 6.26 -12.04 -5.73
CA GLY A 29 6.01 -11.48 -4.41
C GLY A 29 4.95 -10.38 -4.45
N VAL A 30 4.83 -9.66 -3.34
CA VAL A 30 3.87 -8.55 -3.22
C VAL A 30 4.59 -7.27 -2.82
N VAL A 31 4.61 -6.26 -3.68
CA VAL A 31 5.00 -4.90 -3.30
C VAL A 31 3.82 -4.23 -2.61
N PHE A 32 3.98 -3.74 -1.39
CA PHE A 32 2.93 -3.00 -0.69
C PHE A 32 3.35 -1.57 -0.40
N VAL A 33 2.39 -0.63 -0.43
CA VAL A 33 2.61 0.80 -0.21
C VAL A 33 1.49 1.37 0.66
N GLN A 34 1.85 1.89 1.83
CA GLN A 34 0.92 2.49 2.79
C GLN A 34 0.87 4.00 2.63
N ILE A 35 -0.34 4.51 2.41
CA ILE A 35 -0.60 5.91 2.07
C ILE A 35 -1.53 6.51 3.13
N ARG A 36 -1.16 7.69 3.63
CA ARG A 36 -2.01 8.53 4.49
C ARG A 36 -1.92 9.98 4.06
N ASN A 37 -3.07 10.64 3.90
CA ASN A 37 -3.13 12.03 3.41
C ASN A 37 -2.30 12.27 2.14
N ASN A 38 -2.32 11.32 1.18
CA ASN A 38 -1.49 11.35 -0.04
C ASN A 38 0.03 11.33 0.19
N VAL A 39 0.47 10.87 1.37
CA VAL A 39 1.88 10.66 1.69
C VAL A 39 2.13 9.18 1.89
N ILE A 40 3.14 8.63 1.21
CA ILE A 40 3.63 7.27 1.42
C ILE A 40 4.46 7.26 2.71
N GLY A 41 4.00 6.50 3.71
CA GLY A 41 4.69 6.38 5.00
C GLY A 41 5.50 5.10 5.16
N LYS A 42 5.08 4.02 4.48
CA LYS A 42 5.73 2.71 4.55
C LYS A 42 5.55 1.98 3.23
N PHE A 43 6.56 1.24 2.82
CA PHE A 43 6.52 0.37 1.66
C PHE A 43 7.46 -0.82 1.87
N GLY A 44 7.37 -1.82 1.00
CA GLY A 44 8.30 -2.95 1.00
C GLY A 44 7.83 -4.06 0.10
N ILE A 45 8.57 -5.17 0.12
CA ILE A 45 8.25 -6.39 -0.63
C ILE A 45 7.97 -7.51 0.37
N ARG A 46 6.87 -8.24 0.17
CA ARG A 46 6.59 -9.51 0.82
C ARG A 46 6.96 -10.62 -0.15
N HIS A 47 7.98 -11.40 0.20
CA HIS A 47 8.37 -12.57 -0.58
C HIS A 47 7.28 -13.63 -0.51
N ASN A 48 7.08 -14.36 -1.61
CA ASN A 48 6.31 -15.60 -1.56
C ASN A 48 7.01 -16.62 -0.65
N PRO A 49 6.28 -17.58 -0.05
CA PRO A 49 6.88 -18.62 0.76
C PRO A 49 8.03 -19.30 0.02
N ILE A 50 9.22 -19.30 0.61
CA ILE A 50 10.38 -19.99 0.06
C ILE A 50 10.03 -21.47 0.02
N THR A 51 9.72 -21.98 -1.17
CA THR A 51 9.40 -23.39 -1.35
C THR A 51 10.71 -24.15 -1.44
N GLY A 52 11.18 -24.65 -0.30
CA GLY A 52 12.34 -25.54 -0.27
C GLY A 52 11.96 -26.90 -0.83
N LYS A 53 12.56 -27.30 -1.95
CA LYS A 53 12.56 -28.69 -2.41
C LYS A 53 13.82 -29.36 -1.86
N ASP A 54 13.67 -30.52 -1.23
CA ASP A 54 14.79 -31.36 -0.76
C ASP A 54 15.82 -30.69 0.17
N GLY A 55 15.38 -29.79 1.07
CA GLY A 55 16.26 -29.19 2.08
C GLY A 55 17.25 -28.16 1.53
N ARG A 56 17.11 -27.76 0.26
CA ARG A 56 17.83 -26.63 -0.34
C ARG A 56 16.88 -25.45 -0.47
N MET A 57 17.28 -24.31 0.09
CA MET A 57 16.69 -23.02 -0.28
C MET A 57 17.28 -22.63 -1.63
N GLU A 58 16.66 -23.10 -2.70
CA GLU A 58 17.00 -22.69 -4.05
C GLU A 58 16.37 -21.30 -4.29
N MET A 59 17.19 -20.25 -4.23
CA MET A 59 16.87 -18.98 -4.90
C MET A 59 17.07 -19.20 -6.41
N GLU A 60 16.19 -20.02 -7.01
CA GLU A 60 16.25 -20.32 -8.43
C GLU A 60 15.58 -19.19 -9.22
N GLY A 61 16.38 -18.24 -9.68
CA GLY A 61 15.96 -17.29 -10.72
C GLY A 61 16.79 -16.01 -10.76
N GLU A 62 17.19 -15.61 -11.97
CA GLU A 62 17.34 -14.18 -12.26
C GLU A 62 15.96 -13.55 -11.99
N GLY A 63 15.90 -12.57 -11.08
CA GLY A 63 14.65 -11.87 -10.79
C GLY A 63 14.22 -10.98 -11.96
N LEU A 64 13.45 -9.95 -11.67
CA LEU A 64 12.93 -9.08 -12.71
C LEU A 64 14.07 -8.42 -13.52
N ASN A 65 14.08 -8.62 -14.82
CA ASN A 65 14.98 -7.93 -15.71
C ASN A 65 14.63 -6.42 -15.79
N HIS A 66 15.50 -5.62 -16.41
CA HIS A 66 15.31 -4.17 -16.45
C HIS A 66 14.00 -3.75 -17.15
N ALA A 67 13.62 -4.43 -18.23
CA ALA A 67 12.40 -4.13 -18.96
C ALA A 67 11.14 -4.48 -18.14
N GLN A 68 11.17 -5.60 -17.41
CA GLN A 68 10.08 -6.01 -16.52
C GLN A 68 9.94 -5.04 -15.34
N ARG A 69 11.05 -4.58 -14.73
CA ARG A 69 11.02 -3.56 -13.66
C ARG A 69 10.49 -2.22 -14.15
N ALA A 70 10.87 -1.79 -15.36
CA ALA A 70 10.35 -0.58 -15.97
C ALA A 70 8.84 -0.69 -16.25
N SER A 71 8.39 -1.83 -16.78
CA SER A 71 6.97 -2.13 -17.01
C SER A 71 6.17 -2.12 -15.71
N PHE A 72 6.70 -2.75 -14.66
CA PHE A 72 6.08 -2.78 -13.33
C PHE A 72 5.89 -1.36 -12.78
N ARG A 73 6.96 -0.55 -12.80
CA ARG A 73 6.87 0.86 -12.36
C ARG A 73 5.83 1.66 -13.15
N ALA A 74 5.79 1.49 -14.47
CA ALA A 74 4.82 2.19 -15.33
C ALA A 74 3.38 1.81 -14.96
N MET A 75 3.12 0.51 -14.77
CA MET A 75 1.81 0.03 -14.39
C MET A 75 1.42 0.50 -12.99
N ALA A 76 2.34 0.45 -12.02
CA ALA A 76 2.09 0.96 -10.67
C ALA A 76 1.67 2.44 -10.68
N LEU A 77 2.31 3.28 -11.50
CA LEU A 77 1.90 4.68 -11.67
C LEU A 77 0.52 4.80 -12.33
N GLU A 78 0.21 3.94 -13.30
CA GLU A 78 -1.09 3.92 -13.96
C GLU A 78 -2.23 3.58 -13.00
N THR A 79 -2.01 2.66 -12.05
CA THR A 79 -3.03 2.32 -11.05
C THR A 79 -3.51 3.53 -10.26
N LEU A 80 -2.65 4.55 -10.04
CA LEU A 80 -3.05 5.75 -9.31
C LEU A 80 -4.17 6.55 -10.00
N LYS A 81 -4.36 6.39 -11.33
CA LYS A 81 -5.44 7.04 -12.09
C LYS A 81 -6.82 6.52 -11.71
N PHE A 82 -6.92 5.32 -11.14
CA PHE A 82 -8.18 4.69 -10.76
C PHE A 82 -8.67 5.10 -9.36
N LYS A 83 -7.89 5.91 -8.63
CA LYS A 83 -8.30 6.46 -7.33
C LYS A 83 -9.48 7.41 -7.48
N ARG A 84 -10.55 7.16 -6.72
CA ARG A 84 -11.70 8.07 -6.58
C ARG A 84 -11.89 8.43 -5.11
N ASN A 85 -11.60 9.68 -4.74
CA ASN A 85 -11.65 10.16 -3.35
C ASN A 85 -10.81 9.33 -2.34
N TRP A 86 -9.81 8.60 -2.84
CA TRP A 86 -8.96 7.73 -2.05
C TRP A 86 -7.68 8.47 -1.62
N THR A 87 -7.51 8.65 -0.32
CA THR A 87 -6.38 9.41 0.26
C THR A 87 -5.64 8.63 1.35
N HIS A 88 -6.19 7.49 1.76
CA HIS A 88 -5.74 6.67 2.87
C HIS A 88 -5.95 5.19 2.56
N GLY A 89 -4.93 4.39 2.82
CA GLY A 89 -5.02 2.94 2.65
C GLY A 89 -3.70 2.30 2.25
N GLU A 90 -3.81 1.11 1.69
CA GLU A 90 -2.69 0.33 1.17
C GLU A 90 -2.93 0.01 -0.31
N ILE A 91 -1.89 0.12 -1.12
CA ILE A 91 -1.87 -0.46 -2.47
C ILE A 91 -0.91 -1.64 -2.43
N SER A 92 -1.39 -2.79 -2.90
CA SER A 92 -0.62 -4.02 -3.01
C SER A 92 -0.54 -4.42 -4.47
N TYR A 93 0.68 -4.72 -4.94
CA TYR A 93 0.97 -5.21 -6.27
C TYR A 93 1.53 -6.62 -6.15
N ASP A 94 0.69 -7.63 -6.41
CA ASP A 94 1.12 -9.02 -6.52
C ASP A 94 1.75 -9.20 -7.90
N PHE A 95 2.99 -9.69 -7.94
CA PHE A 95 3.71 -9.91 -9.19
C PHE A 95 4.26 -11.33 -9.26
N THR A 96 4.30 -11.86 -10.47
CA THR A 96 4.98 -13.13 -10.77
C THR A 96 5.49 -13.13 -12.20
N VAL A 97 6.67 -13.71 -12.42
CA VAL A 97 7.21 -13.94 -13.75
C VAL A 97 6.79 -15.33 -14.22
N ARG A 98 6.09 -15.39 -15.35
CA ARG A 98 5.72 -16.64 -16.02
C ARG A 98 6.17 -16.61 -17.47
N GLN A 99 6.95 -17.60 -17.89
CA GLN A 99 7.45 -17.71 -19.27
C GLN A 99 8.17 -16.42 -19.76
N GLY A 100 8.90 -15.75 -18.86
CA GLY A 100 9.60 -14.49 -19.17
C GLY A 100 8.71 -13.25 -19.23
N MET A 101 7.40 -13.37 -19.02
CA MET A 101 6.47 -12.26 -18.92
C MET A 101 6.13 -11.97 -17.46
N ILE A 102 6.10 -10.69 -17.10
CA ILE A 102 5.66 -10.25 -15.78
C ILE A 102 4.13 -10.14 -15.77
N MET A 103 3.50 -10.84 -14.84
CA MET A 103 2.09 -10.71 -14.50
C MET A 103 2.00 -9.91 -13.21
N ILE A 104 1.09 -8.95 -13.16
CA ILE A 104 0.95 -8.08 -11.98
C ILE A 104 -0.54 -7.79 -11.76
N ASP A 105 -1.01 -8.01 -10.54
CA ASP A 105 -2.34 -7.65 -10.06
C ASP A 105 -2.24 -6.57 -8.99
N ALA A 106 -3.04 -5.51 -9.13
CA ALA A 106 -3.06 -4.39 -8.19
C ALA A 106 -4.35 -4.37 -7.37
N THR A 107 -4.20 -4.36 -6.05
CA THR A 107 -5.30 -4.23 -5.10
C THR A 107 -5.16 -2.93 -4.32
N MET A 108 -6.24 -2.14 -4.23
CA MET A 108 -6.29 -0.95 -3.38
C MET A 108 -7.26 -1.17 -2.24
N GLU A 109 -6.75 -1.15 -1.02
CA GLU A 109 -7.56 -1.25 0.19
C GLU A 109 -7.65 0.12 0.86
N SER A 110 -8.86 0.53 1.22
CA SER A 110 -9.05 1.75 2.04
C SER A 110 -8.97 1.39 3.51
N ASN A 111 -8.07 2.02 4.26
CA ASN A 111 -7.90 1.77 5.69
C ASN A 111 -8.28 3.02 6.50
N TYR A 112 -9.50 3.02 7.05
CA TYR A 112 -10.00 4.09 7.90
C TYR A 112 -9.97 3.66 9.37
N ASN A 113 -9.30 4.46 10.21
CA ASN A 113 -9.34 4.25 11.65
C ASN A 113 -10.60 4.91 12.23
N MET A 114 -11.50 4.11 12.80
CA MET A 114 -12.77 4.57 13.37
C MET A 114 -12.56 5.54 14.55
N ALA A 115 -11.48 5.42 15.32
CA ALA A 115 -11.19 6.37 16.41
C ALA A 115 -11.00 7.81 15.88
N ASN A 116 -10.39 7.96 14.70
CA ASN A 116 -10.20 9.28 14.08
C ASN A 116 -11.51 9.87 13.53
N LEU A 117 -12.48 9.02 13.16
CA LEU A 117 -13.81 9.46 12.75
C LEU A 117 -14.64 9.90 13.97
N MET A 118 -14.55 9.14 15.08
CA MET A 118 -15.30 9.40 16.30
C MET A 118 -14.89 10.69 17.04
N ILE A 119 -13.65 11.17 16.86
CA ILE A 119 -13.22 12.49 17.39
C ILE A 119 -14.00 13.64 16.74
N ARG A 120 -14.49 13.48 15.51
CA ARG A 120 -15.21 14.51 14.76
C ARG A 120 -16.72 14.43 14.90
N TYR A 121 -17.27 13.37 15.49
CA TYR A 121 -18.67 13.32 15.85
C TYR A 121 -18.88 14.09 17.15
N PRO A 122 -19.68 15.18 17.16
CA PRO A 122 -20.12 15.76 18.41
C PRO A 122 -20.88 14.67 19.16
N ARG A 123 -20.40 14.33 20.36
CA ARG A 123 -21.19 13.54 21.30
C ARG A 123 -22.39 14.38 21.67
N THR A 124 -23.51 14.21 20.97
CA THR A 124 -24.78 14.72 21.47
C THR A 124 -25.00 14.01 22.80
N ASN A 125 -24.89 14.78 23.88
CA ASN A 125 -24.95 14.30 25.25
C ASN A 125 -26.36 13.77 25.53
N THR A 126 -26.65 12.52 25.20
CA THR A 126 -27.90 11.85 25.56
C THR A 126 -27.79 11.26 26.97
N TYR A 127 -27.65 12.14 27.95
CA TYR A 127 -28.10 11.90 29.31
C TYR A 127 -28.86 13.15 29.72
N LEU A 128 -30.15 13.16 29.38
CA LEU A 128 -31.10 14.05 30.03
C LEU A 128 -31.09 13.70 31.52
N ASP A 129 -30.49 14.63 32.26
CA ASP A 129 -30.68 14.91 33.67
C ASP A 129 -32.05 14.42 34.16
N SER A 130 -32.05 13.23 34.76
CA SER A 130 -33.19 12.68 35.49
C SER A 130 -33.02 13.09 36.95
N GLY A 131 -33.12 14.39 37.20
CA GLY A 131 -32.83 15.00 38.50
C GLY A 131 -33.87 16.04 38.90
N MET A 132 -34.71 15.63 39.86
CA MET A 132 -35.44 16.49 40.83
C MET A 132 -36.77 17.12 40.42
N GLY A 133 -37.82 16.61 41.08
CA GLY A 133 -39.12 17.26 41.26
C GLY A 133 -39.92 16.55 42.36
N SER A 134 -39.47 16.64 43.61
CA SER A 134 -40.21 16.22 44.81
C SER A 134 -40.82 17.43 45.53
N GLY A 135 -42.10 17.35 45.89
CA GLY A 135 -42.84 18.30 46.75
C GLY A 135 -43.51 19.44 45.95
N SER A 136 -44.77 19.80 46.16
CA SER A 136 -45.69 19.64 47.30
C SER A 136 -47.14 19.53 46.85
#